data_AF-A0A2N3L473-F1
#
_entry.id   AF-A0A2N3L473-F1
#
_cell.length_a   1.000
_cell.length_b   1.000
_cell.length_c   1.000
_cell.angle_alpha   90.00
_cell.angle_beta   90.00
_cell.angle_gamma   90.00
#
_symmetry.space_group_name_H-M   'P 1'
#
loop_
_entity.id
_entity.type
_entity.pdbx_description
1 polymer ?
#
loop_
_entity_poly.entity_id
_entity_poly.type
_entity_poly.pdbx_seq_one_letter_code
_entity_poly.pdbx_strand_id
1 'polypeptide(L)'
;MFSDDAIKLLRNLPSEMDEVAPYAAYICDDIGMEKAEFLAHCRKFRDLGYARILMLVDLDDGTPKGSAYARTEKGDVFLTLSLGPGWKDAV
;
A
#
# COMPACT_ATOMS: atom_id res chain seq x y z
N MET A 1 -11.36 14.07 -4.95
CA MET A 1 -11.74 13.06 -3.95
C MET A 1 -11.36 11.68 -4.50
N PHE A 2 -10.81 10.78 -3.69
CA PHE A 2 -10.49 9.41 -4.12
C PHE A 2 -11.75 8.53 -4.04
N SER A 3 -11.82 7.47 -4.84
CA SER A 3 -12.90 6.48 -4.74
C SER A 3 -12.75 5.63 -3.47
N ASP A 4 -13.83 4.99 -3.04
CA ASP A 4 -13.82 4.08 -1.90
C ASP A 4 -12.85 2.91 -2.12
N ASP A 5 -12.76 2.39 -3.35
CA ASP A 5 -11.80 1.35 -3.72
C ASP A 5 -10.34 1.81 -3.60
N ALA A 6 -10.05 3.06 -3.97
CA ALA A 6 -8.73 3.62 -3.80
C ALA A 6 -8.38 3.78 -2.31
N ILE A 7 -9.33 4.24 -1.49
CA ILE A 7 -9.17 4.34 -0.04
C ILE A 7 -8.97 2.95 0.59
N LYS A 8 -9.76 1.95 0.19
CA LYS A 8 -9.63 0.55 0.59
C LYS A 8 -8.25 0.01 0.27
N LEU A 9 -7.76 0.23 -0.95
CA LEU A 9 -6.41 -0.19 -1.33
C LEU A 9 -5.35 0.46 -0.44
N LEU A 10 -5.38 1.79 -0.27
CA LEU A 10 -4.37 2.49 0.52
C LEU A 10 -4.39 2.02 1.99
N ARG A 11 -5.56 1.73 2.54
CA ARG A 11 -5.72 1.17 3.89
C ARG A 11 -5.07 -0.21 4.04
N ASN A 12 -5.12 -1.05 3.01
CA ASN A 12 -4.58 -2.41 3.03
C ASN A 12 -3.10 -2.49 2.64
N LEU A 13 -2.47 -1.40 2.21
CA LEU A 13 -1.01 -1.38 2.07
C LEU A 13 -0.33 -1.44 3.45
N PRO A 14 0.79 -2.19 3.58
CA PRO A 14 1.63 -2.16 4.79
C PRO A 14 2.18 -0.76 5.03
N SER A 15 2.56 -0.46 6.27
CA SER A 15 3.30 0.75 6.57
C SER A 15 4.72 0.65 6.02
N GLU A 16 5.30 1.77 5.56
CA GLU A 16 6.72 1.82 5.19
C GLU A 16 7.67 1.64 6.39
N MET A 17 7.12 1.74 7.61
CA MET A 17 7.81 1.49 8.87
C MET A 17 7.77 0.02 9.31
N ASP A 18 6.96 -0.81 8.64
CA ASP A 18 6.88 -2.24 8.95
C ASP A 18 8.17 -2.93 8.52
N GLU A 19 8.68 -3.83 9.37
CA GLU A 19 9.91 -4.61 9.07
C GLU A 19 9.72 -5.57 7.89
N VAL A 20 8.47 -5.92 7.57
CA VAL A 20 8.10 -6.86 6.52
C VAL A 20 7.00 -6.26 5.66
N ALA A 21 7.16 -6.31 4.34
CA ALA A 21 6.14 -5.91 3.38
C ALA A 21 5.76 -7.09 2.47
N PRO A 22 4.48 -7.49 2.41
CA PRO A 22 4.04 -8.53 1.48
C PRO A 22 4.19 -8.07 0.02
N TYR A 23 4.35 -9.04 -0.88
CA TYR A 23 4.30 -8.76 -2.31
C TYR A 23 2.96 -8.12 -2.68
N ALA A 24 3.02 -7.13 -3.57
CA ALA A 24 1.84 -6.39 -4.03
C ALA A 24 0.74 -7.30 -4.62
N ALA A 25 1.12 -8.43 -5.21
CA ALA A 25 0.18 -9.41 -5.75
C ALA A 25 -0.74 -10.00 -4.68
N TYR A 26 -0.21 -10.32 -3.49
CA TYR A 26 -1.01 -10.89 -2.40
C TYR A 26 -2.07 -9.91 -1.89
N ILE A 27 -1.71 -8.63 -1.75
CA ILE A 27 -2.65 -7.59 -1.33
C ILE A 27 -3.75 -7.41 -2.39
N CYS A 28 -3.39 -7.42 -3.67
CA CYS A 28 -4.32 -7.30 -4.78
C CYS A 28 -5.42 -8.39 -4.74
N ASP A 29 -4.99 -9.64 -4.52
CA ASP A 29 -5.89 -10.79 -4.43
C ASP A 29 -6.76 -10.73 -3.17
N ASP A 30 -6.17 -10.37 -2.02
CA ASP A 30 -6.87 -10.30 -0.71
C ASP A 30 -7.99 -9.26 -0.70
N ILE A 31 -7.75 -8.07 -1.27
CA ILE A 31 -8.78 -7.03 -1.33
C ILE A 31 -9.81 -7.25 -2.46
N GLY A 32 -9.60 -8.27 -3.30
CA GLY A 32 -10.47 -8.61 -4.42
C GLY A 32 -10.48 -7.57 -5.54
N MET A 33 -9.33 -6.93 -5.83
CA MET A 33 -9.23 -5.89 -6.85
C MET A 33 -8.56 -6.42 -8.12
N GLU A 34 -9.04 -5.97 -9.29
CA GLU A 34 -8.40 -6.23 -10.58
C GLU A 34 -6.97 -5.70 -10.59
N LYS A 35 -6.01 -6.52 -11.02
CA LYS A 35 -4.57 -6.18 -10.97
C LYS A 35 -4.23 -4.88 -11.69
N ALA A 36 -4.87 -4.62 -12.83
CA ALA A 36 -4.65 -3.39 -13.59
C ALA A 36 -5.08 -2.14 -12.81
N GLU A 37 -6.23 -2.22 -12.12
CA GLU A 37 -6.79 -1.17 -11.29
C GLU A 37 -5.95 -0.96 -10.02
N PHE A 38 -5.58 -2.04 -9.34
CA PHE A 38 -4.68 -2.01 -8.18
C PHE A 38 -3.40 -1.24 -8.50
N LEU A 39 -2.73 -1.60 -9.60
CA LEU A 39 -1.50 -0.95 -10.01
C LEU A 39 -1.71 0.52 -10.42
N ALA A 40 -2.87 0.87 -10.98
CA ALA A 40 -3.19 2.26 -11.33
C ALA A 40 -3.35 3.12 -10.07
N HIS A 41 -4.03 2.63 -9.04
CA HIS A 41 -4.16 3.30 -7.75
C HIS A 41 -2.83 3.41 -7.02
N CYS A 42 -2.05 2.32 -6.94
CA CYS A 42 -0.71 2.33 -6.36
C CYS A 42 0.19 3.40 -7.00
N ARG A 43 0.21 3.51 -8.34
CA ARG A 43 0.96 4.56 -9.04
C ARG A 43 0.47 5.95 -8.67
N LYS A 44 -0.85 6.18 -8.68
CA LYS A 44 -1.44 7.47 -8.31
C LYS A 44 -1.09 7.89 -6.87
N PHE A 45 -1.18 6.97 -5.91
CA PHE A 45 -0.80 7.24 -4.53
C PHE A 45 0.70 7.51 -4.37
N ARG A 46 1.54 6.78 -5.12
CA ARG A 46 2.98 7.03 -5.15
C ARG A 46 3.31 8.42 -5.69
N ASP A 47 2.71 8.80 -6.82
CA ASP A 47 2.98 10.09 -7.46
C ASP A 47 2.52 11.27 -6.58
N LEU A 48 1.57 11.04 -5.67
CA LEU A 48 1.09 12.00 -4.68
C LEU A 48 1.80 11.90 -3.30
N GLY A 49 2.71 10.94 -3.14
CA GLY A 49 3.50 10.71 -1.92
C GLY A 49 2.76 10.02 -0.77
N TYR A 50 1.59 9.42 -1.02
CA TYR A 50 0.81 8.66 -0.03
C TYR A 50 1.26 7.19 0.08
N ALA A 51 1.98 6.70 -0.92
CA ALA A 51 2.60 5.39 -0.93
C ALA A 51 4.00 5.48 -1.55
N ARG A 52 4.80 4.44 -1.37
CA ARG A 52 6.07 4.28 -2.08
C ARG A 52 6.28 2.82 -2.49
N ILE A 53 7.21 2.61 -3.42
CA ILE A 53 7.63 1.28 -3.82
C ILE A 53 8.83 0.89 -2.95
N LEU A 54 8.78 -0.31 -2.37
CA LEU A 54 9.90 -0.96 -1.72
C LEU A 54 10.44 -2.03 -2.68
N MET A 55 11.75 -2.00 -2.94
CA MET A 55 12.44 -3.10 -3.61
C MET A 55 12.60 -4.23 -2.60
N LEU A 56 12.09 -5.41 -2.93
CA LEU A 56 12.28 -6.61 -2.14
C LEU A 56 13.53 -7.31 -2.62
N VAL A 57 14.43 -7.63 -1.70
CA VAL A 57 15.69 -8.33 -1.96
C VAL A 57 15.75 -9.62 -1.16
N ASP A 58 16.46 -10.61 -1.69
CA ASP A 58 16.91 -11.77 -0.94
C ASP A 58 17.87 -11.29 0.16
N LEU A 59 17.68 -11.75 1.39
CA LEU A 59 18.52 -11.32 2.51
C LEU A 59 19.89 -12.01 2.49
N ASP A 60 20.02 -13.16 1.83
CA ASP A 60 21.26 -13.93 1.80
C ASP A 60 22.27 -13.39 0.79
N ASP A 61 21.81 -12.91 -0.38
CA ASP A 61 22.68 -12.46 -1.47
C ASP A 61 22.34 -11.07 -2.04
N GLY A 62 21.30 -10.40 -1.52
CA GLY A 62 20.87 -9.07 -1.96
C GLY A 62 20.16 -9.06 -3.32
N THR A 63 19.87 -10.22 -3.91
CA THR A 63 19.24 -10.32 -5.24
C THR A 63 17.83 -9.74 -5.20
N PRO A 64 17.46 -8.81 -6.10
CA PRO A 64 16.09 -8.32 -6.20
C PRO A 64 15.09 -9.45 -6.52
N LYS A 65 14.07 -9.62 -5.69
CA LYS A 65 12.99 -10.62 -5.86
C LYS A 65 11.67 -10.01 -6.32
N GLY A 66 11.50 -8.70 -6.18
CA GLY A 66 10.32 -8.00 -6.64
C GLY A 66 10.13 -6.65 -5.99
N SER A 67 8.87 -6.21 -5.94
CA SER A 67 8.50 -4.94 -5.36
C SER A 67 7.24 -5.04 -4.51
N ALA A 68 7.23 -4.36 -3.37
CA ALA A 68 6.04 -4.10 -2.57
C ALA A 68 5.62 -2.63 -2.71
N TYR A 69 4.36 -2.34 -2.44
CA TYR A 69 3.92 -0.98 -2.18
C TYR A 69 3.66 -0.83 -0.68
N ALA A 70 4.16 0.24 -0.10
CA ALA A 70 3.94 0.57 1.30
C ALA A 70 3.37 1.98 1.42
N ARG A 71 2.48 2.18 2.38
CA ARG A 71 1.90 3.47 2.72
C ARG A 71 2.91 4.30 3.52
N THR A 72 2.98 5.58 3.20
CA THR A 72 3.85 6.53 3.91
C THR A 72 3.15 7.10 5.14
N GLU A 73 3.89 7.79 6.01
CA GLU A 73 3.28 8.60 7.08
C GLU A 73 2.24 9.60 6.54
N LYS A 74 2.51 10.21 5.37
CA LYS A 74 1.57 11.09 4.68
C LYS A 74 0.29 10.34 4.29
N GLY A 75 0.42 9.08 3.86
CA GLY A 75 -0.71 8.20 3.59
C GLY A 75 -1.55 7.90 4.83
N ASP A 76 -0.91 7.64 5.97
CA ASP A 76 -1.59 7.45 7.26
C ASP A 76 -2.42 8.67 7.67
N VAL A 77 -1.84 9.87 7.56
CA VAL A 77 -2.55 11.14 7.82
C VAL A 77 -3.74 11.29 6.88
N PHE A 78 -3.55 11.01 5.59
CA PHE A 78 -4.64 11.09 4.60
C PHE A 78 -5.78 10.12 4.91
N LEU A 79 -5.49 8.87 5.31
CA LEU A 79 -6.51 7.91 5.73
C LEU A 79 -7.24 8.37 6.98
N THR A 80 -6.54 8.96 7.94
CA THR A 80 -7.15 9.51 9.16
C THR A 80 -8.13 10.64 8.85
N LEU A 81 -7.79 11.50 7.89
CA LEU A 81 -8.68 12.56 7.42
C LEU A 81 -9.87 12.02 6.61
N SER A 82 -9.71 10.87 5.95
CA SER A 82 -10.74 10.29 5.06
C SER A 82 -11.70 9.36 5.79
N LEU A 83 -11.21 8.59 6.75
CA LEU A 83 -11.94 7.53 7.46
C LEU A 83 -12.20 7.85 8.94
N GLY A 84 -11.58 8.90 9.46
CA GLY A 84 -11.58 9.23 10.89
C GLY A 84 -10.47 8.53 11.68
N PRO A 85 -10.19 8.98 12.92
CA PRO A 85 -9.22 8.34 13.80
C PRO A 85 -9.66 6.90 14.17
N GLY A 86 -8.69 5.99 14.33
CA GLY A 86 -8.96 4.58 14.70
C GLY A 86 -9.22 3.64 13.53
N TRP A 87 -9.09 4.09 12.27
CA TRP A 87 -9.28 3.25 11.07
C TRP A 87 -8.33 2.04 11.00
N LYS A 88 -7.22 2.06 11.74
CA LYS A 88 -6.27 0.94 11.87
C LYS A 88 -6.84 -0.22 12.70
N ASP A 89 -7.76 0.05 13.62
CA ASP A 89 -8.32 -0.93 14.56
C ASP A 89 -9.68 -1.48 14.09
N ALA A 90 -10.26 -0.88 13.04
CA ALA A 90 -11.45 -1.41 12.41
C ALA A 90 -11.08 -2.71 11.69
N VAL A 91 -11.62 -3.83 12.14
CA VAL A 91 -11.57 -5.13 11.45
C VAL A 91 -12.60 -5.13 10.32
#